data_AF-A0A651DFD6-F1
#
_entry.id   AF-A0A651DFD6-F1
#
_cell.length_a   1.000
_cell.length_b   1.000
_cell.length_c   1.000
_cell.angle_alpha   90.00
_cell.angle_beta   90.00
_cell.angle_gamma   90.00
#
_symmetry.space_group_name_H-M   'P 1'
#
loop_
_entity.id
_entity.type
_entity.pdbx_description
1 polymer ?
#
loop_
_entity_poly.entity_id
_entity_poly.type
_entity_poly.pdbx_seq_one_letter_code
_entity_poly.pdbx_strand_id
1 'polypeptide(L)'
;MWWIALIVLAFLLPEVISTVLDSRLGRAMAARLESGGKEGEGAVNERIRYLEGEVDRLSDDVRRLRDESDFLQRLLSERSAGGPSRTRRSSDSRLPRGDAGE
;
A
#
# COMPACT_ATOMS: atom_id res chain seq x y z
N MET A 1 23.65 28.53 26.63
CA MET A 1 22.19 28.82 26.74
C MET A 1 21.34 27.56 26.89
N TRP A 2 21.60 26.47 26.16
CA TRP A 2 20.85 25.20 26.32
C TRP A 2 20.93 24.57 27.72
N TRP A 3 22.08 24.70 28.38
CA TRP A 3 22.25 24.22 29.77
C TRP A 3 21.29 24.84 30.78
N ILE A 4 20.90 26.11 30.60
CA ILE A 4 19.91 26.75 31.47
C ILE A 4 18.52 26.15 31.22
N ALA A 5 18.18 25.87 29.96
CA ALA A 5 16.93 25.19 29.62
C ALA A 5 16.87 23.78 30.22
N LEU A 6 17.99 23.04 30.24
CA LEU A 6 18.07 21.74 30.91
C LEU A 6 17.87 21.84 32.42
N ILE A 7 18.48 22.84 33.07
CA ILE A 7 18.33 23.05 34.51
C ILE A 7 16.87 23.41 34.85
N VAL A 8 16.25 24.29 34.06
CA VAL A 8 14.84 24.65 34.23
C VAL A 8 13.94 23.44 34.02
N LEU A 9 14.19 22.63 32.98
CA LEU A 9 13.40 21.42 32.71
C LEU A 9 13.57 20.38 33.84
N ALA A 10 14.78 20.21 34.35
CA ALA A 10 15.09 19.30 35.46
C ALA A 10 14.41 19.70 36.78
N PHE A 11 14.19 20.99 37.00
CA PHE A 11 13.44 21.49 38.16
C PHE A 11 11.91 21.49 37.95
N LEU A 12 11.45 21.76 36.73
CA LEU A 12 10.02 21.88 36.44
C LEU A 12 9.34 20.51 36.30
N LEU A 13 10.04 19.51 35.75
CA LEU A 13 9.49 18.16 35.57
C LEU A 13 9.05 17.53 36.90
N PRO A 14 9.87 17.49 37.97
CA PRO A 14 9.46 16.91 39.26
C PRO A 14 8.28 17.63 39.90
N GLU A 15 8.24 18.97 39.83
CA GLU A 15 7.15 19.78 40.42
C GLU A 15 5.80 19.52 39.74
N VAL A 16 5.80 19.48 38.40
CA VAL A 16 4.58 19.19 37.62
C VAL A 16 4.13 17.75 37.84
N ILE A 17 5.07 16.79 37.84
CA ILE A 17 4.75 15.37 38.06
C ILE A 17 4.22 15.16 39.47
N SER A 18 4.84 15.75 40.50
CA SER A 18 4.41 15.67 41.90
C SER A 18 3.00 16.23 42.10
N THR A 19 2.74 17.42 41.57
CA THR A 19 1.41 18.06 41.63
C THR A 19 0.34 17.23 40.92
N VAL A 20 0.66 16.63 39.77
CA VAL A 20 -0.30 15.82 39.01
C VAL A 20 -0.54 14.46 39.67
N LEU A 21 0.48 13.84 40.28
CA LEU A 21 0.36 12.56 40.99
C LEU A 21 -0.52 12.66 42.25
N ASP A 22 -0.47 13.79 42.96
CA ASP A 22 -1.34 14.05 44.11
C ASP A 22 -2.78 14.44 43.69
N SER A 23 -2.96 14.79 42.42
CA SER A 23 -4.27 15.06 41.84
C SER A 23 -4.99 13.78 41.40
N ARG A 24 -6.33 13.81 41.45
CA ARG A 24 -7.23 12.74 40.95
C ARG A 24 -6.89 12.31 39.51
N LEU A 25 -6.31 13.20 38.71
CA LEU A 25 -5.89 12.93 37.33
C LEU A 25 -4.68 11.99 37.25
N GLY A 26 -3.64 12.17 38.08
CA GLY A 26 -2.49 11.26 38.12
C GLY A 26 -2.89 9.87 38.61
N ARG A 27 -3.77 9.80 39.61
CA ARG A 27 -4.31 8.53 40.13
C ARG A 27 -5.22 7.81 39.13
N ALA A 28 -6.03 8.55 38.36
CA ALA A 28 -6.86 7.98 37.29
C ALA A 28 -6.03 7.49 36.10
N MET A 29 -4.96 8.21 35.73
CA MET A 29 -4.02 7.76 34.71
C MET A 29 -3.25 6.53 35.17
N ALA A 30 -2.77 6.49 36.42
CA ALA A 30 -2.10 5.32 36.99
C ALA A 30 -3.04 4.11 37.06
N ALA A 31 -4.29 4.29 37.53
CA ALA A 31 -5.30 3.22 37.56
C ALA A 31 -5.67 2.72 36.16
N ARG A 32 -5.67 3.61 35.15
CA ARG A 32 -5.90 3.25 33.74
C ARG A 32 -4.68 2.59 33.10
N LEU A 33 -3.46 2.95 33.49
CA LEU A 33 -2.24 2.28 33.05
C LEU A 33 -2.16 0.88 33.65
N GLU A 34 -2.52 0.74 34.93
CA GLU A 34 -2.55 -0.53 35.65
C GLU A 34 -3.66 -1.46 35.13
N SER A 35 -4.85 -0.93 34.81
CA SER A 35 -5.93 -1.71 34.20
C SER A 35 -5.72 -1.99 32.71
N GLY A 36 -5.19 -1.00 31.96
CA GLY A 36 -4.94 -1.10 30.52
C GLY A 36 -3.74 -1.98 30.16
N GLY A 37 -2.76 -2.13 31.07
CA GLY A 37 -1.52 -2.89 30.83
C GLY A 37 -1.67 -4.41 30.88
N LYS A 38 -2.77 -4.96 31.40
CA LYS A 38 -2.97 -6.43 31.45
C LYS A 38 -4.15 -6.94 30.62
N GLU A 39 -5.26 -6.20 30.58
CA GLU A 39 -6.42 -6.57 29.75
C GLU A 39 -6.39 -5.91 28.36
N GLY A 40 -5.83 -4.70 28.26
CA GLY A 40 -5.76 -3.96 27.00
C GLY A 40 -4.75 -4.53 26.01
N GLU A 41 -3.61 -5.01 26.49
CA GLU A 41 -2.53 -5.53 25.64
C GLU A 41 -2.93 -6.85 24.95
N GLY A 42 -3.62 -7.75 25.66
CA GLY A 42 -4.17 -8.98 25.07
C GLY A 42 -5.28 -8.72 24.05
N ALA A 43 -6.20 -7.79 24.35
CA ALA A 43 -7.27 -7.42 23.42
C ALA A 43 -6.74 -6.69 22.17
N VAL A 44 -5.68 -5.89 22.31
CA VAL A 44 -5.00 -5.23 21.19
C VAL A 44 -4.23 -6.26 20.36
N ASN A 45 -3.53 -7.20 21.00
CA ASN A 45 -2.78 -8.24 20.29
C ASN A 45 -3.69 -9.18 19.47
N GLU A 46 -4.86 -9.54 20.00
CA GLU A 46 -5.85 -10.34 19.27
C GLU A 46 -6.42 -9.56 18.06
N ARG A 47 -6.65 -8.26 18.21
CA ARG A 47 -7.08 -7.39 17.10
C ARG A 47 -5.99 -7.24 16.04
N ILE A 48 -4.74 -7.14 16.45
CA ILE A 48 -3.58 -7.09 15.53
C ILE A 48 -3.49 -8.39 14.77
N ARG A 49 -3.56 -9.55 15.44
CA ARG A 49 -3.53 -10.87 14.81
C ARG A 49 -4.69 -11.08 13.83
N TYR A 50 -5.89 -10.60 14.17
CA TYR A 50 -7.03 -10.61 13.26
C TYR A 50 -6.78 -9.75 12.01
N LEU A 51 -6.24 -8.54 12.21
CA LEU A 51 -5.91 -7.63 11.11
C LEU A 51 -4.80 -8.17 10.21
N GLU A 52 -3.79 -8.84 10.77
CA GLU A 52 -2.74 -9.51 10.01
C GLU A 52 -3.32 -10.60 9.09
N GLY A 53 -4.22 -11.44 9.62
CA GLY A 53 -4.91 -12.46 8.83
C GLY A 53 -5.77 -11.86 7.70
N GLU A 54 -6.43 -10.73 7.97
CA GLU A 54 -7.24 -10.04 6.97
C GLU A 54 -6.38 -9.37 5.89
N VAL A 55 -5.21 -8.85 6.26
CA VAL A 55 -4.24 -8.28 5.32
C VAL A 55 -3.67 -9.37 4.41
N ASP A 56 -3.31 -10.53 4.94
CA ASP A 56 -2.83 -11.66 4.14
C ASP A 56 -3.90 -12.12 3.14
N ARG A 57 -5.15 -12.25 3.60
CA ARG A 57 -6.28 -12.60 2.74
C ARG A 57 -6.51 -11.57 1.63
N LEU A 58 -6.50 -10.29 1.97
CA LEU A 58 -6.68 -9.20 1.00
C LEU A 58 -5.53 -9.14 0.00
N SER A 59 -4.30 -9.43 0.44
CA SER A 59 -3.11 -9.49 -0.42
C SER A 59 -3.25 -10.58 -1.48
N ASP A 60 -3.74 -11.76 -1.09
CA ASP A 60 -4.01 -12.87 -2.01
C ASP A 60 -5.13 -12.52 -3.00
N ASP A 61 -6.21 -11.88 -2.54
CA ASP A 61 -7.29 -11.44 -3.42
C ASP A 61 -6.81 -10.40 -4.44
N VAL A 62 -5.99 -9.43 -4.02
CA VAL A 62 -5.39 -8.43 -4.91
C VAL A 62 -4.47 -9.07 -5.94
N ARG A 63 -3.66 -10.06 -5.55
CA ARG A 63 -2.81 -10.82 -6.49
C ARG A 63 -3.65 -11.54 -7.53
N ARG A 64 -4.68 -12.25 -7.10
CA ARG A 64 -5.59 -12.95 -8.02
C ARG A 64 -6.29 -12.00 -8.99
N LEU A 65 -6.75 -10.85 -8.51
CA LEU A 65 -7.39 -9.83 -9.35
C LEU A 65 -6.41 -9.26 -10.38
N ARG A 66 -5.15 -9.09 -10.00
CA ARG A 66 -4.09 -8.64 -10.90
C ARG A 66 -3.77 -9.67 -11.97
N ASP A 67 -3.68 -10.94 -11.62
CA ASP A 67 -3.47 -12.03 -12.57
C ASP A 67 -4.61 -12.13 -13.60
N GLU A 68 -5.85 -11.94 -13.16
CA GLU A 68 -7.02 -11.90 -14.04
C GLU A 68 -6.98 -10.68 -14.98
N SER A 69 -6.56 -9.51 -14.48
CA SER A 69 -6.38 -8.31 -15.30
C SER A 69 -5.30 -8.51 -16.37
N ASP A 70 -4.14 -9.06 -15.99
CA ASP A 70 -3.03 -9.33 -16.90
C ASP A 70 -3.43 -10.39 -17.95
N PHE A 71 -4.23 -11.39 -17.57
CA PHE A 71 -4.77 -12.38 -18.49
C PHE A 71 -5.73 -11.76 -19.51
N LEU A 72 -6.67 -10.92 -19.06
CA LEU A 72 -7.59 -10.20 -19.94
C LEU A 72 -6.82 -9.25 -20.88
N GLN A 73 -5.79 -8.59 -20.37
CA GLN A 73 -4.94 -7.72 -21.18
C GLN A 73 -4.20 -8.50 -22.27
N ARG A 74 -3.65 -9.68 -21.96
CA ARG A 74 -3.04 -10.58 -22.96
C ARG A 74 -4.04 -11.03 -24.02
N LEU A 75 -5.24 -11.45 -23.63
CA LEU A 75 -6.29 -11.85 -24.58
C LEU A 75 -6.69 -10.70 -25.52
N LEU A 76 -6.80 -9.48 -24.99
CA LEU A 76 -7.10 -8.29 -25.79
C LEU A 76 -5.93 -7.92 -26.72
N SER A 77 -4.69 -8.00 -26.25
CA SER A 77 -3.49 -7.75 -27.05
C SER A 77 -3.31 -8.77 -28.18
N GLU A 78 -3.55 -10.06 -27.92
CA GLU A 78 -3.49 -11.13 -28.95
C GLU A 78 -4.60 -10.96 -29.99
N ARG A 79 -5.83 -10.61 -29.57
CA ARG A 79 -6.93 -10.29 -30.49
C ARG A 79 -6.63 -9.04 -31.33
N SER A 80 -6.00 -8.02 -30.74
CA SER A 80 -5.60 -6.80 -31.44
C SER A 80 -4.46 -7.06 -32.44
N ALA A 81 -3.50 -7.92 -32.10
CA ALA A 81 -2.42 -8.34 -33.00
C ALA A 81 -2.92 -9.25 -34.15
N GLY A 82 -4.07 -9.91 -33.98
CA GLY A 82 -4.76 -10.68 -35.02
C GLY A 82 -5.71 -9.88 -35.94
N GLY A 83 -5.84 -8.56 -35.75
CA GLY A 83 -6.60 -7.66 -36.62
C GLY A 83 -5.91 -7.41 -37.98
N PRO A 84 -6.65 -7.17 -39.08
CA PRO A 84 -6.38 -7.76 -40.40
C PRO A 84 -5.15 -7.20 -41.10
N SER A 85 -4.03 -7.91 -41.01
CA SER A 85 -2.83 -7.70 -41.84
C SER A 85 -2.74 -8.68 -43.02
N ARG A 86 -3.87 -9.10 -43.60
CA ARG A 86 -3.91 -9.96 -44.80
C ARG A 86 -5.10 -9.66 -45.72
N THR A 87 -4.99 -8.60 -46.52
CA THR A 87 -5.37 -8.62 -47.94
C THR A 87 -5.14 -7.24 -48.56
N ARG A 88 -3.99 -7.06 -49.20
CA ARG A 88 -3.93 -6.40 -50.50
C ARG A 88 -2.77 -7.00 -51.30
N ARG A 89 -3.03 -8.25 -51.66
CA ARG A 89 -2.66 -8.93 -52.91
C ARG A 89 -2.00 -7.97 -53.92
N SER A 90 -0.70 -8.14 -54.08
CA SER A 90 0.01 -8.15 -55.36
C SER A 90 -0.86 -7.85 -56.59
N SER A 91 -0.93 -6.58 -56.99
CA SER A 91 -1.11 -6.22 -58.40
C SER A 91 0.27 -6.08 -59.01
N ASP A 92 0.87 -7.25 -59.23
CA ASP A 92 1.96 -7.48 -60.17
C ASP A 92 1.39 -7.23 -61.58
N SER A 93 1.55 -6.01 -62.07
CA SER A 93 1.34 -5.68 -63.48
C SER A 93 2.68 -5.23 -64.06
N ARG A 94 3.58 -6.20 -64.23
CA ARG A 94 4.67 -6.10 -65.21
C ARG A 94 4.04 -6.03 -66.60
N LEU A 95 4.06 -4.84 -67.20
CA LEU A 95 3.90 -4.68 -68.64
C LEU A 95 5.31 -4.64 -69.25
N PRO A 96 5.72 -5.63 -70.07
CA PRO A 96 6.88 -5.49 -70.91
C PRO A 96 6.49 -4.62 -72.11
N ARG A 97 6.99 -3.38 -72.16
CA ARG A 97 6.94 -2.57 -73.39
C ARG A 97 8.34 -2.57 -73.99
N GLY A 98 8.69 -3.72 -74.58
CA GLY A 98 9.83 -3.86 -75.46
C GLY A 98 9.44 -3.48 -76.88
N ASP A 99 10.31 -2.69 -77.50
CA ASP A 99 10.57 -2.52 -78.93
C ASP A 99 9.42 -2.66 -79.93
N ALA A 100 9.10 -1.52 -80.55
CA ALA A 100 8.83 -1.47 -81.97
C ALA A 100 9.67 -0.32 -82.54
N GLY A 101 10.92 -0.64 -82.90
CA GLY A 101 11.67 0.11 -83.90
C GLY A 101 11.54 -0.67 -85.21
N GLU A 102 10.97 -0.02 -86.22
CA GLU A 102 11.23 -0.15 -87.66
C GLU A 102 10.55 1.01 -88.40
#